data_AF-A0A7S0J169-F1
#
_entry.id   AF-A0A7S0J169-F1
#
_cell.length_a   1.000
_cell.length_b   1.000
_cell.length_c   1.000
_cell.angle_alpha   90.00
_cell.angle_beta   90.00
_cell.angle_gamma   90.00
#
_symmetry.space_group_name_H-M   'P 1'
#
loop_
_entity.id
_entity.type
_entity.pdbx_description
1 polymer ?
#
loop_
_entity_poly.entity_id
_entity_poly.type
_entity_poly.pdbx_seq_one_letter_code
_entity_poly.pdbx_strand_id
1 'polypeptide(L)'
;VTHRLELGSPRVTQLQRVAFILRGDGRGLALIGGFLKVGESAEAGVRREVLEETGLQLLRLRQWCVFSQPERDPRRHTSALVFVAQAAASKPLRAADDAKAVRTFSLAELHSSAPSFAFDHGRIVEAYLTHFHPTKQQLAQRRHVSAAERHFVVDAYAACPSF
;
A
#
# COMPACT_ATOMS: atom_id res chain seq x y z
N VAL A 1 11.89 32.16 10.36
CA VAL A 1 12.70 31.28 9.49
C VAL A 1 11.89 30.04 9.19
N THR A 2 11.27 30.00 8.01
CA THR A 2 10.43 28.86 7.59
C THR A 2 11.36 27.79 7.02
N HIS A 3 11.71 26.79 7.82
CA HIS A 3 12.46 25.63 7.32
C HIS A 3 11.53 24.79 6.44
N ARG A 4 11.57 25.06 5.14
CA ARG A 4 11.07 24.13 4.13
C ARG A 4 12.04 22.93 4.14
N LEU A 5 11.64 21.85 4.79
CA LEU A 5 12.30 20.56 4.64
C LEU A 5 12.17 20.16 3.17
N GLU A 6 13.26 20.33 2.41
CA GLU A 6 13.38 19.69 1.10
C GLU A 6 13.51 18.19 1.34
N LEU A 7 12.37 17.53 1.49
CA LEU A 7 12.23 16.09 1.48
C LEU A 7 12.67 15.63 0.09
N GLY A 8 13.93 15.21 -0.03
CA GLY A 8 14.46 14.65 -1.26
C GLY A 8 13.49 13.60 -1.80
N SER A 9 12.91 13.87 -2.97
CA SER A 9 11.95 12.98 -3.61
C SER A 9 12.58 11.59 -3.71
N PRO A 10 11.90 10.52 -3.26
CA PRO A 10 12.46 9.19 -3.34
C PRO A 10 12.93 8.92 -4.77
N ARG A 11 14.11 8.32 -4.94
CA ARG A 11 14.57 7.82 -6.24
C ARG A 11 13.71 6.60 -6.60
N VAL A 12 12.53 6.88 -7.12
CA VAL A 12 11.50 5.91 -7.52
C VAL A 12 11.88 5.36 -8.89
N THR A 13 12.88 4.48 -8.92
CA THR A 13 13.35 3.87 -10.17
C THR A 13 13.64 2.39 -9.97
N GLN A 14 12.59 1.57 -9.87
CA GLN A 14 12.40 0.32 -10.65
C GLN A 14 11.34 -0.60 -9.99
N LEU A 15 10.40 -1.07 -10.83
CA LEU A 15 9.37 -2.10 -10.59
C LEU A 15 8.57 -1.98 -9.28
N GLN A 16 7.77 -0.92 -9.20
CA GLN A 16 6.76 -0.75 -8.17
C GLN A 16 5.62 -1.76 -8.41
N ARG A 17 5.53 -2.79 -7.56
CA ARG A 17 4.40 -3.71 -7.56
C ARG A 17 3.52 -3.39 -6.35
N VAL A 18 2.23 -3.22 -6.55
CA VAL A 18 1.29 -3.09 -5.44
C VAL A 18 0.73 -4.46 -5.10
N ALA A 19 0.69 -4.77 -3.81
CA ALA A 19 0.15 -6.01 -3.30
C ALA A 19 -1.27 -5.80 -2.79
N PHE A 20 -2.13 -6.75 -3.10
CA PHE A 20 -3.54 -6.76 -2.74
C PHE A 20 -3.92 -8.14 -2.21
N ILE A 21 -4.94 -8.20 -1.38
CA ILE A 21 -5.65 -9.43 -1.02
C ILE A 21 -6.94 -9.53 -1.84
N LEU A 22 -7.27 -10.72 -2.33
CA LEU A 22 -8.60 -10.98 -2.86
C LEU A 22 -9.56 -11.24 -1.70
N ARG A 23 -10.62 -10.44 -1.57
CA ARG A 23 -11.58 -10.64 -0.50
C ARG A 23 -12.50 -11.84 -0.80
N GLY A 24 -12.66 -12.73 0.18
CA GLY A 24 -13.56 -13.88 0.09
C GLY A 24 -15.06 -13.53 0.05
N ASP A 25 -15.42 -12.26 0.35
CA ASP A 25 -16.80 -11.77 0.31
C ASP A 25 -17.24 -11.25 -1.08
N GLY A 26 -16.43 -11.48 -2.12
CA GLY A 26 -16.74 -11.11 -3.50
C GLY A 26 -16.57 -9.63 -3.84
N ARG A 27 -16.09 -8.79 -2.90
CA ARG A 27 -15.89 -7.34 -3.14
C ARG A 27 -14.65 -6.99 -3.98
N GLY A 28 -13.92 -8.00 -4.47
CA GLY A 28 -12.73 -7.81 -5.31
C GLY A 28 -11.45 -7.64 -4.49
N LEU A 29 -10.49 -6.91 -5.08
CA LEU A 29 -9.15 -6.72 -4.49
C LEU A 29 -9.15 -5.62 -3.43
N ALA A 30 -8.50 -5.88 -2.30
CA ALA A 30 -8.25 -4.89 -1.27
C ALA A 30 -6.77 -4.66 -1.06
N LEU A 31 -6.37 -3.43 -0.69
CA LEU A 31 -5.02 -3.21 -0.17
C LEU A 31 -4.85 -4.03 1.11
N ILE A 32 -3.63 -4.53 1.32
CA ILE A 32 -3.27 -5.21 2.56
C ILE A 32 -3.38 -4.22 3.70
N GLY A 33 -4.09 -4.59 4.75
CA GLY A 33 -4.36 -3.72 5.88
C GLY A 33 -5.51 -4.20 6.74
N GLY A 34 -5.62 -3.61 7.92
CA GLY A 34 -6.65 -3.95 8.88
C GLY A 34 -6.87 -2.84 9.90
N PHE A 35 -7.74 -3.10 10.87
CA PHE A 35 -8.04 -2.12 11.92
C PHE A 35 -6.91 -2.04 12.94
N LEU A 36 -6.57 -0.82 13.35
CA LEU A 36 -5.66 -0.61 14.47
C LEU A 36 -6.23 -1.16 15.77
N LYS A 37 -5.38 -1.80 16.57
CA LYS A 37 -5.71 -2.20 17.94
C LYS A 37 -5.64 -1.00 18.88
N VAL A 38 -6.37 -1.03 19.98
CA VAL A 38 -6.29 0.02 21.01
C VAL A 38 -4.85 0.05 21.57
N GLY A 39 -4.25 1.24 21.59
CA GLY A 39 -2.84 1.44 22.00
C GLY A 39 -1.81 1.11 20.91
N GLU A 40 -2.23 0.71 19.71
CA GLU A 40 -1.33 0.42 18.59
C GLU A 40 -1.11 1.68 17.73
N SER A 41 0.15 2.05 17.50
CA SER A 41 0.50 3.08 16.51
C SER A 41 0.14 2.60 15.10
N ALA A 42 -0.19 3.51 14.18
CA ALA A 42 -0.50 3.17 12.80
C ALA A 42 0.62 2.37 12.11
N GLU A 43 1.89 2.76 12.32
CA GLU A 43 3.05 2.06 11.78
C GLU A 43 3.15 0.62 12.28
N ALA A 44 2.88 0.38 13.57
CA ALA A 44 2.88 -0.96 14.16
C ALA A 44 1.73 -1.81 13.58
N GLY A 45 0.54 -1.23 13.43
CA GLY A 45 -0.61 -1.89 12.82
C GLY A 45 -0.32 -2.33 11.39
N VAL A 46 0.18 -1.43 10.52
CA VAL A 46 0.56 -1.79 9.14
C VAL A 46 1.57 -2.95 9.11
N ARG A 47 2.59 -2.91 9.97
CA ARG A 47 3.61 -3.96 10.03
C ARG A 47 3.03 -5.30 10.45
N ARG A 48 2.13 -5.29 11.44
CA ARG A 48 1.44 -6.49 11.91
C ARG A 48 0.55 -7.08 10.82
N GLU A 49 -0.33 -6.28 10.22
CA GLU A 49 -1.26 -6.74 9.17
C GLU A 49 -0.50 -7.32 7.97
N VAL A 50 0.55 -6.62 7.50
CA VAL A 50 1.36 -7.14 6.39
C VAL A 50 2.06 -8.45 6.76
N LEU A 51 2.57 -8.57 7.98
CA LEU A 51 3.21 -9.81 8.45
C LEU A 51 2.19 -10.95 8.55
N GLU A 52 1.01 -10.69 9.10
CA GLU A 52 -0.08 -11.67 9.28
C GLU A 52 -0.62 -12.15 7.91
N GLU A 53 -0.85 -11.24 6.96
CA GLU A 53 -1.46 -11.57 5.65
C GLU A 53 -0.46 -12.12 4.63
N THR A 54 0.82 -11.75 4.70
CA THR A 54 1.80 -12.06 3.64
C THR A 54 3.08 -12.74 4.11
N GLY A 55 3.32 -12.79 5.42
CA GLY A 55 4.59 -13.23 6.01
C GLY A 55 5.77 -12.29 5.75
N LEU A 56 5.54 -11.11 5.16
CA LEU A 56 6.60 -10.15 4.83
C LEU A 56 6.89 -9.19 5.96
N GLN A 57 8.17 -8.83 6.07
CA GLN A 57 8.61 -7.73 6.93
C GLN A 57 8.84 -6.47 6.09
N LEU A 58 8.24 -5.37 6.54
CA LEU A 58 8.38 -4.07 5.89
C LEU A 58 9.69 -3.37 6.28
N LEU A 59 10.34 -2.81 5.27
CA LEU A 59 11.50 -1.93 5.34
C LEU A 59 11.08 -0.53 4.87
N ARG A 60 11.74 0.53 5.36
CA ARG A 60 11.50 1.93 4.94
C ARG A 60 10.02 2.34 4.86
N LEU A 61 9.22 1.96 5.86
CA LEU A 61 7.80 2.32 5.99
C LEU A 61 7.66 3.84 6.19
N ARG A 62 6.80 4.49 5.41
CA ARG A 62 6.45 5.92 5.57
C ARG A 62 4.95 6.12 5.36
N GLN A 63 4.33 6.91 6.22
CA GLN A 63 2.97 7.38 6.01
C GLN A 63 2.96 8.32 4.80
N TRP A 64 1.95 8.18 3.94
CA TRP A 64 1.85 8.95 2.70
C TRP A 64 0.65 9.90 2.72
N CYS A 65 -0.55 9.39 2.97
CA CYS A 65 -1.76 10.21 2.96
C CYS A 65 -2.85 9.62 3.87
N VAL A 66 -3.98 10.32 3.97
CA VAL A 66 -5.17 9.88 4.69
C VAL A 66 -6.38 9.99 3.77
N PHE A 67 -7.19 8.93 3.71
CA PHE A 67 -8.50 8.93 3.06
C PHE A 67 -9.59 8.85 4.14
N SER A 68 -10.39 9.91 4.27
CA SER A 68 -11.35 10.08 5.37
C SER A 68 -12.76 10.46 4.91
N GLN A 69 -13.10 10.18 3.64
CA GLN A 69 -14.45 10.44 3.13
C GLN A 69 -15.47 9.66 3.96
N PRO A 70 -16.51 10.29 4.54
CA PRO A 70 -17.43 9.64 5.48
C PRO A 70 -18.07 8.35 4.97
N GLU A 71 -18.31 8.28 3.67
CA GLU A 71 -18.97 7.19 2.96
C GLU A 71 -18.03 6.09 2.44
N ARG A 72 -16.71 6.21 2.68
CA ARG A 72 -15.72 5.27 2.10
C ARG A 72 -15.89 3.82 2.51
N ASP A 73 -16.40 3.61 3.73
CA ASP A 73 -16.80 2.30 4.21
C ASP A 73 -18.29 2.35 4.61
N PRO A 74 -19.18 1.66 3.88
CA PRO A 74 -20.61 1.71 4.15
C PRO A 74 -21.00 1.07 5.50
N ARG A 75 -20.07 0.40 6.19
CA ARG A 75 -20.33 -0.28 7.46
C ARG A 75 -20.18 0.65 8.66
N ARG A 76 -19.26 1.62 8.60
CA ARG A 76 -18.95 2.57 9.68
C ARG A 76 -18.04 3.69 9.19
N HIS A 77 -18.08 4.84 9.86
CA HIS A 77 -17.15 5.93 9.60
C HIS A 77 -15.69 5.49 9.87
N THR A 78 -14.90 5.43 8.80
CA THR A 78 -13.56 4.85 8.81
C THR A 78 -12.62 5.76 8.06
N SER A 79 -11.43 6.03 8.61
CA SER A 79 -10.34 6.68 7.90
C SER A 79 -9.25 5.66 7.57
N ALA A 80 -8.71 5.70 6.35
CA ALA A 80 -7.53 4.92 5.97
C ALA A 80 -6.28 5.79 6.07
N LEU A 81 -5.30 5.35 6.86
CA LEU A 81 -3.96 5.91 6.89
C LEU A 81 -3.11 5.07 5.94
N VAL A 82 -2.77 5.65 4.80
CA VAL A 82 -2.09 4.93 3.72
C VAL A 82 -0.59 5.07 3.87
N PHE A 83 0.13 3.95 3.72
CA PHE A 83 1.58 3.88 3.83
C PHE A 83 2.22 3.35 2.54
N VAL A 84 3.49 3.74 2.36
CA VAL A 84 4.34 3.18 1.32
C VAL A 84 5.56 2.58 2.00
N ALA A 85 5.95 1.38 1.57
CA ALA A 85 7.05 0.64 2.16
C ALA A 85 7.88 -0.08 1.10
N GLN A 86 9.06 -0.54 1.50
CA GLN A 86 9.77 -1.63 0.84
C GLN A 86 9.52 -2.91 1.63
N ALA A 87 9.71 -4.08 1.04
CA ALA A 87 9.80 -5.32 1.81
C ALA A 87 11.02 -6.12 1.39
N ALA A 88 11.56 -6.90 2.31
CA ALA A 88 12.70 -7.77 2.03
C ALA A 88 12.30 -8.82 0.99
N ALA A 89 12.94 -8.80 -0.19
CA ALA A 89 12.60 -9.70 -1.30
C ALA A 89 13.06 -11.16 -1.10
N SER A 90 13.68 -11.48 0.04
CA SER A 90 14.28 -12.80 0.32
C SER A 90 13.27 -13.91 0.61
N LYS A 91 11.98 -13.59 0.79
CA LYS A 91 10.92 -14.58 0.94
C LYS A 91 9.88 -14.46 -0.17
N PRO A 92 9.47 -15.58 -0.80
CA PRO A 92 8.24 -15.59 -1.60
C PRO A 92 7.06 -15.18 -0.69
N LEU A 93 6.09 -14.46 -1.25
CA LEU A 93 4.83 -14.16 -0.57
C LEU A 93 4.21 -15.48 -0.13
N ARG A 94 4.24 -15.75 1.18
CA ARG A 94 3.59 -16.94 1.73
C ARG A 94 2.22 -16.49 2.21
N ALA A 95 1.18 -17.06 1.62
CA ALA A 95 -0.14 -17.02 2.22
C ALA A 95 -0.03 -17.76 3.56
N ALA A 96 -0.22 -17.07 4.68
CA ALA A 96 -0.51 -17.75 5.93
C ALA A 96 -1.88 -18.43 5.78
N ASP A 97 -2.03 -19.64 6.33
CA ASP A 97 -2.94 -20.74 5.94
C ASP A 97 -4.43 -20.45 5.59
N ASP A 98 -4.95 -19.21 5.75
CA ASP A 98 -6.28 -18.78 5.28
C ASP A 98 -6.28 -17.59 4.27
N ALA A 99 -5.12 -17.05 3.88
CA ALA A 99 -4.96 -15.93 2.96
C ALA A 99 -5.05 -16.36 1.47
N LYS A 100 -6.25 -16.76 1.03
CA LYS A 100 -6.49 -17.13 -0.37
C LYS A 100 -6.39 -15.93 -1.31
N ALA A 101 -5.19 -15.80 -1.89
CA ALA A 101 -4.77 -14.97 -3.02
C ALA A 101 -4.32 -13.54 -2.72
N VAL A 102 -3.20 -13.39 -2.00
CA VAL A 102 -2.35 -12.20 -2.17
C VAL A 102 -1.91 -12.12 -3.63
N ARG A 103 -2.25 -11.04 -4.32
CA ARG A 103 -1.87 -10.77 -5.72
C ARG A 103 -1.03 -9.51 -5.79
N THR A 104 0.04 -9.56 -6.58
CA THR A 104 0.82 -8.37 -6.88
C THR A 104 0.59 -7.93 -8.31
N PHE A 105 0.53 -6.63 -8.54
CA PHE A 105 0.42 -6.03 -9.86
C PHE A 105 1.51 -4.96 -10.01
N SER A 106 2.23 -4.96 -11.12
CA SER A 106 3.02 -3.81 -11.54
C SER A 106 2.11 -2.62 -11.84
N LEU A 107 2.66 -1.40 -11.80
CA LEU A 107 1.89 -0.20 -12.18
C LEU A 107 1.32 -0.29 -13.60
N ALA A 108 2.07 -0.90 -14.53
CA ALA A 108 1.60 -1.12 -15.89
C ALA A 108 0.38 -2.05 -15.92
N GLU A 109 0.40 -3.15 -15.15
CA GLU A 109 -0.75 -4.05 -15.02
C GLU A 109 -1.96 -3.36 -14.38
N LEU A 110 -1.76 -2.51 -13.38
CA LEU A 110 -2.86 -1.75 -12.77
C LEU A 110 -3.51 -0.77 -13.75
N HIS A 111 -2.70 -0.08 -14.58
CA HIS A 111 -3.23 0.80 -15.62
C HIS A 111 -3.98 0.06 -16.71
N SER A 112 -3.50 -1.12 -17.13
CA SER A 112 -4.08 -1.83 -18.27
C SER A 112 -5.26 -2.72 -17.92
N SER A 113 -5.28 -3.29 -16.71
CA SER A 113 -6.29 -4.30 -16.32
C SER A 113 -7.47 -3.75 -15.52
N ALA A 114 -7.36 -2.53 -14.96
CA ALA A 114 -8.40 -1.84 -14.18
C ALA A 114 -9.23 -2.79 -13.30
N PRO A 115 -8.60 -3.55 -12.38
CA PRO A 115 -9.30 -4.61 -11.67
C PRO A 115 -10.35 -4.04 -10.71
N SER A 116 -11.36 -4.85 -10.38
CA SER A 116 -12.38 -4.45 -9.39
C SER A 116 -11.76 -4.39 -7.98
N PHE A 117 -11.90 -3.23 -7.35
CA PHE A 117 -11.39 -2.96 -6.01
C PHE A 117 -12.52 -2.88 -4.98
N ALA A 118 -12.23 -3.36 -3.78
CA ALA A 118 -13.11 -3.22 -2.64
C ALA A 118 -13.06 -1.77 -2.10
N PHE A 119 -14.21 -1.29 -1.63
CA PHE A 119 -14.37 0.04 -1.04
C PHE A 119 -13.86 1.14 -1.98
N ASP A 120 -13.08 2.09 -1.47
CA ASP A 120 -12.46 3.17 -2.23
C ASP A 120 -11.00 2.88 -2.62
N HIS A 121 -10.51 1.63 -2.51
CA HIS A 121 -9.10 1.32 -2.77
C HIS A 121 -8.66 1.64 -4.19
N GLY A 122 -9.58 1.60 -5.17
CA GLY A 122 -9.31 2.08 -6.52
C GLY A 122 -8.87 3.56 -6.55
N ARG A 123 -9.49 4.41 -5.71
CA ARG A 123 -9.12 5.83 -5.58
C ARG A 123 -7.74 6.00 -4.94
N ILE A 124 -7.42 5.17 -3.95
CA ILE A 124 -6.09 5.15 -3.31
C ILE A 124 -5.02 4.77 -4.34
N VAL A 125 -5.28 3.73 -5.12
CA VAL A 125 -4.38 3.25 -6.19
C VAL A 125 -4.21 4.31 -7.27
N GLU A 126 -5.29 4.94 -7.74
CA GLU A 126 -5.23 6.02 -8.73
C GLU A 126 -4.43 7.22 -8.23
N ALA A 127 -4.66 7.65 -6.99
CA ALA A 127 -3.87 8.71 -6.36
C ALA A 127 -2.39 8.33 -6.28
N TYR A 128 -2.09 7.07 -5.93
CA TYR A 128 -0.71 6.57 -5.84
C TYR A 128 -0.04 6.58 -7.22
N LEU A 129 -0.73 6.06 -8.24
CA LEU A 129 -0.22 6.05 -9.61
C LEU A 129 0.07 7.48 -10.07
N THR A 130 -0.89 8.39 -9.90
CA THR A 130 -0.78 9.83 -10.21
C THR A 130 0.42 10.48 -9.54
N HIS A 131 0.63 10.23 -8.24
CA HIS A 131 1.69 10.85 -7.46
C HIS A 131 3.09 10.29 -7.75
N PHE A 132 3.19 8.97 -7.98
CA PHE A 132 4.46 8.27 -8.17
C PHE A 132 4.78 7.96 -9.64
N HIS A 133 4.03 8.53 -10.59
CA HIS A 133 4.28 8.40 -12.02
C HIS A 133 5.72 8.85 -12.36
N PRO A 134 6.58 7.95 -12.88
CA PRO A 134 7.94 8.33 -13.22
C PRO A 134 7.94 9.28 -14.43
N THR A 135 8.60 10.42 -14.30
CA THR A 135 8.77 11.38 -15.40
C THR A 135 9.69 10.80 -16.48
N LYS A 136 9.58 11.31 -17.72
CA LYS A 136 10.48 10.91 -18.83
C LYS A 136 11.97 11.06 -18.47
N GLN A 137 12.33 12.05 -17.65
CA GLN A 137 13.70 12.23 -17.16
C GLN A 137 14.12 11.15 -16.16
N GLN A 138 13.25 10.73 -15.24
CA GLN A 138 13.53 9.65 -14.29
C GLN A 138 13.66 8.29 -15.00
N LEU A 139 12.95 8.10 -16.11
CA LEU A 139 13.10 6.92 -16.97
C LEU A 139 14.44 6.92 -17.72
N ALA A 140 14.94 8.09 -18.14
CA ALA A 140 16.20 8.21 -18.89
C ALA A 140 17.45 8.05 -18.00
N GLN A 141 17.37 8.33 -16.70
CA GLN A 141 18.49 8.27 -15.76
C GLN A 141 18.64 6.90 -15.05
N ARG A 142 18.01 5.84 -15.56
CA ARG A 142 18.04 4.49 -14.99
C ARG A 142 19.48 3.96 -14.93
N ARG A 143 20.09 3.96 -13.74
CA ARG A 143 21.27 3.13 -13.45
C ARG A 143 20.82 1.73 -13.03
N HIS A 144 21.62 0.71 -13.34
CA HIS A 144 21.42 -0.66 -12.85
C HIS A 144 21.35 -0.68 -11.32
N VAL A 145 20.15 -0.82 -10.76
CA VAL A 145 19.92 -1.21 -9.37
C VAL A 145 19.64 -2.71 -9.37
N SER A 146 20.21 -3.45 -8.40
CA SER A 146 20.03 -4.91 -8.34
C SER A 146 18.54 -5.26 -8.17
N ALA A 147 18.10 -6.37 -8.77
CA ALA A 147 16.71 -6.81 -8.84
C ALA A 147 16.03 -7.14 -7.49
N ALA A 148 16.63 -6.77 -6.35
CA ALA A 148 16.27 -7.21 -5.01
C ALA A 148 15.41 -6.20 -4.22
N GLU A 149 15.23 -4.96 -4.67
CA GLU A 149 14.34 -4.00 -3.98
C GLU A 149 12.94 -4.02 -4.60
N ARG A 150 11.92 -4.32 -3.77
CA ARG A 150 10.49 -4.31 -4.15
C ARG A 150 9.76 -3.28 -3.28
N HIS A 151 9.12 -2.29 -3.91
CA HIS A 151 8.22 -1.34 -3.24
C HIS A 151 6.83 -1.93 -3.14
N PHE A 152 6.16 -1.70 -2.01
CA PHE A 152 4.80 -2.14 -1.69
C PHE A 152 3.99 -0.91 -1.27
N VAL A 153 2.73 -0.86 -1.68
CA VAL A 153 1.73 0.06 -1.11
C VAL A 153 0.86 -0.77 -0.18
N VAL A 154 0.74 -0.32 1.05
CA VAL A 154 0.08 -1.03 2.15
C VAL A 154 -0.75 -0.03 2.93
N ASP A 155 -1.89 -0.46 3.44
CA ASP A 155 -2.84 0.42 4.10
C ASP A 155 -3.04 0.01 5.57
N ALA A 156 -3.45 0.94 6.41
CA ALA A 156 -3.99 0.65 7.73
C ALA A 156 -5.26 1.46 7.97
N TYR A 157 -6.29 0.77 8.44
CA TYR A 157 -7.57 1.39 8.73
C TYR A 157 -7.62 1.85 10.19
N ALA A 158 -7.93 3.12 10.40
CA ALA A 158 -8.41 3.61 11.67
C ALA A 158 -9.95 3.74 11.58
N ALA A 159 -10.68 2.86 12.26
CA ALA A 159 -12.10 3.08 12.51
C ALA A 159 -12.26 4.02 13.71
N CYS A 160 -13.18 4.97 13.61
CA CYS A 160 -13.69 5.63 14.80
C CYS A 160 -14.48 4.58 15.59
N PRO A 161 -14.17 4.32 16.88
CA PRO A 161 -15.08 3.56 17.71
C PRO A 161 -16.39 4.37 17.78
N SER A 162 -17.51 3.70 17.53
CA SER A 162 -18.80 4.27 17.92
C SER A 162 -18.75 4.45 19.45
N PHE A 163 -18.67 5.70 19.91
CA PHE A 163 -18.84 6.03 21.32
C PHE A 163 -20.30 5.84 21.74
#